data_AF-A0A6A6XZ07-F1
#
_entry.id   AF-A0A6A6XZ07-F1
#
_cell.length_a   1.000
_cell.length_b   1.000
_cell.length_c   1.000
_cell.angle_alpha   90.00
_cell.angle_beta   90.00
_cell.angle_gamma   90.00
#
_symmetry.space_group_name_H-M   'P 1'
#
loop_
_entity.id
_entity.type
_entity.pdbx_description
1 polymer ?
#
loop_
_entity_poly.entity_id
_entity_poly.type
_entity_poly.pdbx_seq_one_letter_code
_entity_poly.pdbx_strand_id
1 'polypeptide(L)'
;AIADNCFAPWNWCGWSLIKKGNYKGYIKKALQDKGKPTDDWTINNSIFRCVGNLLGDAEFLAVCSHGCAYGGKRESNDYCVQN
;
A
#
# COMPACT_ATOMS: atom_id res chain seq x y z
N ALA A 1 17.53 -8.52 -7.62
CA ALA A 1 16.26 -8.26 -8.33
C ALA A 1 15.93 -6.78 -8.20
N ILE A 2 15.49 -6.13 -9.26
CA ILE A 2 14.94 -4.77 -9.20
C ILE A 2 13.54 -4.89 -8.59
N ALA A 3 13.20 -4.03 -7.64
CA ALA A 3 11.86 -3.97 -7.07
C ALA A 3 10.82 -3.60 -8.13
N ASP A 4 9.69 -4.30 -8.20
CA ASP A 4 8.63 -3.93 -9.13
C ASP A 4 7.85 -2.73 -8.60
N ASN A 5 7.48 -1.82 -9.51
CA ASN A 5 6.59 -0.72 -9.17
C ASN A 5 5.13 -1.17 -9.00
N CYS A 6 4.38 -0.44 -8.18
CA CYS A 6 2.93 -0.52 -8.23
C CYS A 6 2.44 -0.12 -9.63
N PHE A 7 1.26 -0.59 -10.01
CA PHE A 7 0.61 -0.20 -11.26
C PHE A 7 -0.63 0.64 -10.97
N ALA A 8 -0.76 1.76 -11.69
CA ALA A 8 -1.95 2.60 -11.69
C ALA A 8 -3.03 2.00 -12.61
N PRO A 9 -4.32 2.31 -12.37
CA PRO A 9 -4.86 3.21 -11.36
C PRO A 9 -5.34 2.47 -10.09
N TRP A 10 -4.59 1.48 -9.60
CA TRP A 10 -5.09 0.58 -8.57
C TRP A 10 -4.69 0.99 -7.16
N ASN A 11 -5.52 0.57 -6.21
CA ASN A 11 -5.24 0.60 -4.78
C ASN A 11 -4.46 -0.63 -4.37
N TRP A 12 -3.59 -0.45 -3.38
CA TRP A 12 -2.71 -1.47 -2.88
C TRP A 12 -2.68 -1.46 -1.36
N CYS A 13 -2.79 -2.64 -0.76
CA CYS A 13 -2.43 -2.82 0.64
C CYS A 13 -0.93 -2.63 0.80
N GLY A 14 -0.51 -2.11 1.95
CA GLY A 14 0.90 -1.98 2.29
C GLY A 14 1.64 -3.32 2.21
N TRP A 15 1.02 -4.41 2.66
CA TRP A 15 1.59 -5.75 2.52
C TRP A 15 1.76 -6.18 1.04
N SER A 16 0.81 -5.82 0.17
CA SER A 16 0.90 -6.09 -1.28
C SER A 16 2.03 -5.30 -1.93
N LEU A 17 2.20 -4.02 -1.57
CA LEU A 17 3.31 -3.19 -2.04
C LEU A 17 4.67 -3.73 -1.58
N ILE A 18 4.77 -4.19 -0.33
CA ILE A 18 6.00 -4.81 0.20
C ILE A 18 6.34 -6.07 -0.60
N LYS A 19 5.35 -6.93 -0.85
CA LYS A 19 5.53 -8.15 -1.65
C LYS A 19 5.91 -7.83 -3.10
N LYS A 20 5.40 -6.72 -3.66
CA LYS A 20 5.65 -6.30 -5.03
C LYS A 20 7.07 -5.75 -5.23
N GLY A 21 7.50 -4.82 -4.37
CA GLY A 21 8.73 -4.06 -4.62
C GLY A 21 9.43 -3.53 -3.37
N ASN A 22 9.30 -4.19 -2.22
CA ASN A 22 9.97 -3.78 -0.98
C ASN A 22 9.65 -2.33 -0.55
N TYR A 23 8.38 -1.92 -0.67
CA TYR A 23 7.91 -0.58 -0.32
C TYR A 23 7.94 -0.26 1.20
N LYS A 24 8.52 -1.11 2.06
CA LYS A 24 8.43 -0.94 3.52
C LYS A 24 8.97 0.41 4.00
N GLY A 25 10.09 0.87 3.43
CA GLY A 25 10.66 2.19 3.75
C GLY A 25 9.77 3.35 3.29
N TYR A 26 9.25 3.25 2.07
CA TYR A 26 8.30 4.22 1.50
C TYR A 26 7.03 4.35 2.36
N ILE A 27 6.42 3.21 2.71
CA ILE A 27 5.22 3.15 3.54
C ILE A 27 5.46 3.78 4.91
N LYS A 28 6.58 3.45 5.56
CA LYS A 28 6.94 4.05 6.86
C LYS A 28 7.03 5.56 6.78
N LYS A 29 7.68 6.09 5.74
CA LYS A 29 7.79 7.53 5.53
C LYS A 29 6.41 8.19 5.31
N ALA A 30 5.59 7.61 4.43
CA ALA A 30 4.24 8.10 4.18
C ALA A 30 3.35 8.10 5.43
N LEU A 31 3.46 7.08 6.29
CA LEU A 31 2.76 7.00 7.56
C LEU A 31 3.25 8.07 8.56
N GLN A 32 4.57 8.26 8.69
CA GLN A 32 5.16 9.30 9.54
C GLN A 32 4.71 10.70 9.11
N ASP A 33 4.72 10.98 7.81
CA ASP A 33 4.31 12.27 7.25
C ASP A 33 2.81 12.57 7.49
N LYS A 34 2.00 11.53 7.75
CA LYS A 34 0.58 11.63 8.11
C LYS A 34 0.31 11.46 9.60
N GLY A 35 1.35 11.42 10.44
CA GLY A 35 1.24 11.24 11.88
C GLY A 35 0.61 9.90 12.29
N LYS A 36 0.81 8.84 11.50
CA LYS A 36 0.29 7.50 11.77
C LYS A 36 1.37 6.61 12.41
N PRO A 37 0.96 5.61 13.21
CA PRO A 37 1.87 4.59 13.70
C PRO A 37 2.61 3.88 12.55
N THR A 38 3.84 3.43 12.82
CA THR A 38 4.66 2.67 11.85
C THR A 38 4.97 1.26 12.35
N ASP A 39 4.11 0.71 13.20
CA ASP A 39 4.15 -0.69 13.58
C ASP A 39 3.78 -1.59 12.39
N ASP A 40 4.13 -2.88 12.49
CA ASP A 40 3.91 -3.81 11.38
C ASP A 40 2.42 -3.98 11.05
N TRP A 41 1.49 -3.85 12.01
CA TRP A 41 0.06 -3.93 11.71
C TRP A 41 -0.37 -2.74 10.86
N THR A 42 -0.01 -1.51 11.25
CA THR A 42 -0.35 -0.30 10.50
C THR A 42 0.29 -0.30 9.11
N ILE A 43 1.55 -0.73 9.01
CA ILE A 43 2.25 -0.86 7.72
C ILE A 43 1.53 -1.83 6.78
N ASN A 44 1.19 -3.02 7.26
CA ASN A 44 0.57 -4.04 6.40
C ASN A 44 -0.88 -3.70 6.04
N ASN A 45 -1.61 -3.05 6.96
CA ASN A 45 -3.04 -2.80 6.81
C ASN A 45 -3.38 -1.36 6.36
N SER A 46 -2.40 -0.59 5.91
CA SER A 46 -2.67 0.68 5.24
C SER A 46 -2.96 0.49 3.75
N ILE A 47 -3.82 1.31 3.18
CA ILE A 47 -4.18 1.31 1.77
C ILE A 47 -3.63 2.55 1.08
N PHE A 48 -3.09 2.34 -0.13
CA PHE A 48 -2.42 3.35 -0.93
C PHE A 48 -2.95 3.35 -2.36
N ARG A 49 -2.95 4.52 -3.02
CA ARG A 49 -3.29 4.68 -4.44
C ARG A 49 -2.02 4.78 -5.27
N CYS A 50 -1.80 3.87 -6.21
CA CYS A 50 -0.67 4.01 -7.13
C CYS A 50 -0.88 5.23 -8.04
N VAL A 51 0.10 6.13 -8.09
CA VAL A 51 0.07 7.38 -8.87
C VAL A 51 0.29 7.09 -10.36
N GLY A 52 1.14 6.11 -10.68
CA GLY A 52 1.44 5.71 -12.05
C GLY A 52 2.61 6.47 -12.69
N ASN A 53 3.50 7.05 -11.90
CA ASN A 53 4.75 7.62 -12.39
C ASN A 53 5.85 6.55 -12.54
N LEU A 54 6.96 6.91 -13.18
CA LEU A 54 8.10 6.00 -13.41
C LEU A 54 8.78 5.53 -12.12
N LEU A 55 8.55 6.22 -11.00
CA LEU A 55 9.12 5.89 -9.69
C LEU A 55 8.26 4.90 -8.90
N GLY A 56 7.01 4.65 -9.31
CA GLY A 56 6.08 3.79 -8.60
C GLY A 56 5.49 4.42 -7.34
N ASP A 57 5.40 5.74 -7.25
CA ASP A 57 4.84 6.39 -6.06
C ASP A 57 3.40 5.95 -5.78
N ALA A 58 3.08 5.83 -4.49
CA ALA A 58 1.78 5.42 -3.99
C ALA A 58 1.27 6.38 -2.90
N GLU A 59 0.19 7.09 -3.17
CA GLU A 59 -0.40 8.02 -2.21
C GLU A 59 -1.06 7.28 -1.05
N PHE A 60 -0.75 7.65 0.20
CA PHE A 60 -1.44 7.11 1.37
C PHE A 60 -2.91 7.55 1.39
N LEU A 61 -3.83 6.60 1.50
CA LEU A 61 -5.26 6.87 1.62
C LEU A 61 -5.74 6.74 3.07
N ALA A 62 -5.52 5.58 3.69
CA ALA A 62 -6.03 5.29 5.03
C ALA A 62 -5.30 4.10 5.71
N VAL A 63 -5.46 3.98 7.02
CA VAL A 63 -5.22 2.74 7.76
C VAL A 63 -6.54 1.97 7.80
N CYS A 64 -6.58 0.72 7.31
CA CYS A 64 -7.79 -0.09 7.32
C CYS A 64 -8.04 -0.70 8.70
N SER A 65 -9.14 -0.31 9.33
CA SER A 65 -9.46 -0.70 10.72
C SER A 65 -9.61 -2.22 10.94
N HIS A 66 -10.13 -2.95 9.95
CA HIS A 66 -10.33 -4.41 10.01
C HIS A 66 -9.36 -5.18 9.11
N GLY A 67 -8.28 -4.52 8.70
CA GLY A 67 -7.29 -5.07 7.81
C GLY A 67 -7.53 -4.76 6.33
N CYS A 68 -6.51 -5.06 5.53
CA CYS A 68 -6.49 -4.78 4.10
C CYS A 68 -6.37 -6.08 3.30
N ALA A 69 -7.26 -6.29 2.33
CA ALA A 69 -7.39 -7.51 1.55
C ALA A 69 -6.98 -7.32 0.10
N TYR A 70 -6.46 -8.40 -0.49
CA TYR A 70 -6.08 -8.46 -1.89
C TYR A 70 -7.32 -8.43 -2.79
N GLY A 71 -7.29 -7.63 -3.85
CA GLY A 71 -8.39 -7.52 -4.82
C GLY A 71 -8.66 -8.79 -5.65
N GLY A 72 -7.94 -9.88 -5.43
CA GLY A 72 -8.22 -11.21 -5.97
C GLY A 72 -7.66 -11.50 -7.37
N LYS A 73 -7.17 -10.50 -8.11
CA LYS A 73 -6.58 -10.70 -9.45
C LYS A 73 -5.58 -9.61 -9.79
N ARG A 74 -4.81 -9.84 -10.86
CA ARG A 74 -3.99 -8.77 -11.45
C ARG A 74 -4.93 -7.65 -11.90
N GLU A 75 -4.53 -6.39 -11.69
CA GLU A 75 -5.33 -5.22 -12.09
C GLU A 75 -6.69 -5.15 -11.39
N SER A 76 -6.69 -5.40 -10.08
CA SER A 76 -7.82 -5.05 -9.22
C SER A 76 -7.36 -4.25 -8.01
N ASN A 77 -8.28 -3.48 -7.45
CA ASN A 77 -8.03 -2.73 -6.23
C ASN A 77 -7.97 -3.70 -5.06
N ASP A 78 -6.89 -3.62 -4.31
CA ASP A 78 -6.93 -4.00 -2.91
C ASP A 78 -7.92 -3.08 -2.17
N TYR A 79 -8.46 -3.58 -1.06
CA TYR A 79 -9.53 -2.90 -0.35
C TYR A 79 -9.43 -3.07 1.16
N CYS A 80 -9.92 -2.07 1.90
CA CYS A 80 -10.14 -2.23 3.34
C CYS A 80 -11.34 -3.16 3.56
N VAL A 81 -11.14 -4.18 4.41
CA VAL A 81 -12.24 -5.08 4.80
C VAL A 81 -13.27 -4.27 5.59
N GLN A 82 -14.54 -4.37 5.18
CA GLN A 82 -15.66 -3.87 5.97
C GLN A 82 -16.18 -5.02 6.83
N ASN A 83 -16.45 -4.71 8.09
CA ASN A 83 -16.92 -5.67 9.10
C ASN A 83 -18.36 -6.12 8.82
#